data_AF-A0A0Q9XCB0-F1
#
_entry.id   AF-A0A0Q9XCB0-F1
#
_cell.length_a   1.000
_cell.length_b   1.000
_cell.length_c   1.000
_cell.angle_alpha   90.00
_cell.angle_beta   90.00
_cell.angle_gamma   90.00
#
_symmetry.space_group_name_H-M   'P 1'
#
loop_
_entity.id
_entity.type
_entity.pdbx_description
1 polymer ?
#
loop_
_entity_poly.entity_id
_entity_poly.type
_entity_poly.pdbx_seq_one_letter_code
_entity_poly.pdbx_strand_id
1 'polypeptide(L)'
;MCKLSFSIALCAVIVCLSTALSRCCPRKCELAFRCDPFYREPVWSIVDGFCRGFQNSCIFESANCNRVNSCQKALVRITREECKKRCVQICPLGGSGVCATFGDTNREGAPITRTRTFLNRCLLDQHSCVNGIPYIGVEEGECRQ
;
A
#
# COMPACT_ATOMS: atom_id res chain seq x y z
N MET A 1 2.32 20.15 -21.09
CA MET A 1 3.33 21.24 -21.01
C MET A 1 3.35 21.74 -19.57
N CYS A 2 4.38 21.43 -18.78
CA CYS A 2 4.57 22.09 -17.48
C CYS A 2 5.06 23.51 -17.76
N LYS A 3 4.18 24.51 -17.62
CA LYS A 3 4.53 25.92 -17.84
C LYS A 3 5.44 26.38 -16.70
N LEU A 4 6.67 26.75 -17.05
CA LEU A 4 7.66 27.35 -16.16
C LEU A 4 7.45 28.86 -16.20
N SER A 5 6.93 29.46 -15.13
CA SER A 5 6.85 30.92 -15.01
C SER A 5 8.07 31.42 -14.25
N PHE A 6 9.09 31.87 -14.99
CA PHE A 6 10.22 32.61 -14.45
C PHE A 6 9.88 34.11 -14.47
N SER A 7 9.71 34.72 -13.30
CA SER A 7 9.88 36.16 -13.13
C SER A 7 10.79 36.40 -11.93
N ILE A 8 11.91 37.06 -12.20
CA ILE A 8 13.03 37.37 -11.31
C ILE A 8 12.72 38.68 -10.59
N ALA A 9 12.82 38.73 -9.26
CA ALA A 9 13.20 39.94 -8.52
C ALA A 9 13.56 39.62 -7.05
N LEU A 10 14.87 39.51 -6.80
CA LEU A 10 15.58 40.17 -5.70
C LEU A 10 15.02 40.07 -4.26
N CYS A 11 15.20 38.93 -3.60
CA CYS A 11 15.37 38.80 -2.14
C CYS A 11 16.25 37.58 -1.88
N ALA A 12 17.54 37.69 -2.20
CA ALA A 12 18.53 36.67 -1.93
C ALA A 12 19.02 36.79 -0.48
N VAL A 13 19.27 35.63 0.13
CA VAL A 13 19.99 35.38 1.40
C VAL A 13 19.07 35.12 2.61
N ILE A 14 18.87 33.81 2.91
CA ILE A 14 18.27 33.18 4.10
C ILE A 14 16.72 33.15 4.07
N VAL A 15 16.01 32.12 3.61
CA VAL A 15 16.03 30.70 3.99
C VAL A 15 15.64 29.86 2.76
N CYS A 16 16.61 29.20 2.16
CA CYS A 16 16.35 28.15 1.17
C CYS A 16 16.03 26.83 1.87
N LEU A 17 15.34 25.95 1.14
CA LEU A 17 15.04 24.54 1.41
C LEU A 17 13.71 24.20 2.08
N SER A 18 12.62 24.65 1.48
CA SER A 18 11.41 23.81 1.39
C SER A 18 10.60 24.16 0.14
N THR A 19 11.27 24.28 -1.01
CA THR A 19 10.58 24.03 -2.27
C THR A 19 10.25 22.55 -2.27
N ALA A 20 9.02 22.21 -1.93
CA ALA A 20 8.42 20.95 -2.32
C ALA A 20 8.56 20.88 -3.84
N LEU A 21 9.64 20.25 -4.33
CA LEU A 21 9.77 19.91 -5.73
C LEU A 21 8.52 19.07 -6.02
N SER A 22 7.55 19.66 -6.70
CA SER A 22 6.55 18.90 -7.45
C SER A 22 7.34 18.13 -8.50
N ARG A 23 7.90 16.99 -8.11
CA ARG A 23 8.63 16.09 -9.00
C ARG A 23 7.60 15.62 -10.01
N CYS A 24 7.61 16.26 -11.18
CA CYS A 24 6.81 15.81 -12.30
C CYS A 24 7.33 14.42 -12.67
N CYS A 25 6.55 13.39 -12.36
CA CYS A 25 6.90 12.03 -12.75
C CYS A 25 6.76 11.92 -14.27
N PRO A 26 7.88 11.71 -15.01
CA PRO A 26 7.85 11.68 -16.46
C PRO A 26 7.11 10.45 -16.97
N ARG A 27 7.06 9.39 -16.16
CA ARG A 27 6.26 8.20 -16.41
C ARG A 27 4.89 8.36 -15.76
N LYS A 28 3.86 8.13 -16.58
CA LYS A 28 2.47 8.03 -16.14
C LYS A 28 1.95 6.65 -16.47
N CYS A 29 1.10 6.15 -15.60
CA CYS A 29 0.29 4.98 -15.81
C CYS A 29 -1.18 5.43 -15.84
N GLU A 30 -1.82 5.24 -17.00
CA GLU A 30 -3.19 5.69 -17.29
C GLU A 30 -4.23 4.58 -17.14
N LEU A 31 -3.85 3.46 -16.50
CA LEU A 31 -4.72 2.31 -16.31
C LEU A 31 -5.75 2.57 -15.20
N ALA A 32 -7.03 2.44 -15.55
CA ALA A 32 -8.13 2.44 -14.59
C ALA A 32 -8.46 1.01 -14.16
N PHE A 33 -7.84 0.55 -13.08
CA PHE A 33 -8.06 -0.81 -12.56
C PHE A 33 -9.42 -0.92 -11.86
N ARG A 34 -10.28 -1.84 -12.32
CA ARG A 34 -11.44 -2.33 -11.59
C ARG A 34 -11.15 -3.74 -11.09
N CYS A 35 -10.55 -3.82 -9.91
CA CYS A 35 -10.17 -5.11 -9.32
C CYS A 35 -11.33 -5.68 -8.50
N ASP A 36 -11.57 -6.98 -8.65
CA ASP A 36 -12.40 -7.74 -7.71
C ASP A 36 -11.57 -7.99 -6.43
N PRO A 37 -11.97 -7.44 -5.27
CA PRO A 37 -11.24 -7.64 -4.02
C PRO A 37 -11.54 -8.99 -3.35
N PHE A 38 -12.51 -9.77 -3.85
CA PHE A 38 -12.92 -11.06 -3.30
C PHE A 38 -12.22 -12.23 -4.00
N TYR A 39 -11.78 -12.05 -5.24
CA TYR A 39 -10.94 -13.02 -5.95
C TYR A 39 -9.57 -13.17 -5.27
N ARG A 40 -9.27 -14.38 -4.77
CA ARG A 40 -8.06 -14.70 -4.02
C ARG A 40 -7.04 -15.46 -4.86
N GLU A 41 -6.00 -14.75 -5.27
CA GLU A 41 -4.78 -15.31 -5.85
C GLU A 41 -3.57 -14.49 -5.38
N PRO A 42 -3.14 -14.66 -4.10
CA PRO A 42 -2.24 -13.71 -3.48
C PRO A 42 -0.90 -13.55 -4.18
N VAL A 43 -0.51 -12.30 -4.40
CA VAL A 43 0.79 -11.90 -4.97
C VAL A 43 1.65 -11.30 -3.86
N TRP A 44 2.94 -11.63 -3.85
CA TRP A 44 3.87 -11.24 -2.79
C TRP A 44 4.98 -10.33 -3.32
N SER A 45 5.35 -9.32 -2.53
CA SER A 45 6.47 -8.42 -2.82
C SER A 45 7.09 -7.91 -1.52
N ILE A 46 8.30 -7.38 -1.61
CA ILE A 46 8.88 -6.54 -0.55
C ILE A 46 8.48 -5.09 -0.79
N VAL A 47 7.88 -4.47 0.23
CA VAL A 47 7.51 -3.05 0.29
C VAL A 47 8.17 -2.45 1.51
N ASP A 48 9.01 -1.43 1.31
CA ASP A 48 9.74 -0.73 2.36
C ASP A 48 10.52 -1.67 3.30
N GLY A 49 11.12 -2.72 2.72
CA GLY A 49 11.93 -3.72 3.43
C GLY A 49 11.14 -4.89 4.03
N PHE A 50 9.81 -4.82 4.05
CA PHE A 50 8.94 -5.84 4.64
C PHE A 50 8.11 -6.56 3.60
N CYS A 51 7.75 -7.80 3.90
CA CYS A 51 6.86 -8.57 3.05
C CYS A 51 5.44 -8.03 3.09
N ARG A 52 4.85 -7.87 1.90
CA ARG A 52 3.46 -7.48 1.71
C ARG A 52 2.79 -8.40 0.71
N GLY A 53 1.65 -8.94 1.11
CA GLY A 53 0.74 -9.66 0.23
C GLY A 53 -0.30 -8.72 -0.39
N PHE A 54 -0.68 -9.01 -1.61
CA PHE A 54 -1.77 -8.36 -2.35
C PHE A 54 -2.76 -9.45 -2.70
N GLN A 55 -4.05 -9.19 -2.53
CA GLN A 55 -5.10 -10.21 -2.70
C GLN A 55 -5.08 -10.91 -4.06
N ASN A 56 -4.75 -10.17 -5.12
CA ASN A 56 -4.61 -10.68 -6.48
C ASN A 56 -3.70 -9.81 -7.34
N SER A 57 -3.44 -10.30 -8.56
CA SER A 57 -2.62 -9.64 -9.57
C SER A 57 -3.13 -8.25 -9.95
N CYS A 58 -4.45 -8.04 -10.08
CA CYS A 58 -5.01 -6.73 -10.42
C CYS A 58 -4.66 -5.68 -9.35
N ILE A 59 -4.85 -6.02 -8.07
CA ILE A 59 -4.54 -5.10 -6.96
C ILE A 59 -3.04 -4.79 -6.90
N PHE A 60 -2.19 -5.79 -7.17
CA PHE A 60 -0.74 -5.60 -7.27
C PHE A 60 -0.35 -4.64 -8.40
N GLU A 61 -0.92 -4.81 -9.60
CA GLU A 61 -0.62 -3.93 -10.74
C GLU A 61 -1.19 -2.51 -10.54
N SER A 62 -2.36 -2.39 -9.91
CA SER A 62 -2.92 -1.10 -9.50
C SER A 62 -1.97 -0.36 -8.53
N ALA A 63 -1.43 -1.07 -7.54
CA ALA A 63 -0.42 -0.51 -6.65
C ALA A 63 0.85 -0.07 -7.41
N ASN A 64 1.33 -0.86 -8.37
CA ASN A 64 2.46 -0.48 -9.22
C ASN A 64 2.20 0.77 -10.07
N CYS A 65 1.00 0.87 -10.64
CA CYS A 65 0.57 2.03 -11.40
C CYS A 65 0.63 3.31 -10.55
N ASN A 66 0.12 3.24 -9.31
CA ASN A 66 0.20 4.35 -8.35
C ASN A 66 1.65 4.71 -7.99
N ARG A 67 2.53 3.71 -7.84
CA ARG A 67 3.96 3.93 -7.59
C ARG A 67 4.64 4.63 -8.75
N VAL A 68 4.38 4.21 -10.00
CA VAL A 68 4.89 4.89 -11.20
C VAL A 68 4.44 6.36 -11.24
N ASN A 69 3.15 6.60 -11.00
CA ASN A 69 2.58 7.96 -10.95
C ASN A 69 3.18 8.82 -9.82
N SER A 70 3.75 8.17 -8.80
CA SER A 70 4.39 8.82 -7.65
C SER A 70 5.93 8.74 -7.70
N CYS A 71 6.53 8.45 -8.86
CA CYS A 71 7.99 8.37 -9.06
C CYS A 71 8.69 7.30 -8.19
N GLN A 72 7.94 6.33 -7.71
CA GLN A 72 8.47 5.22 -6.92
C GLN A 72 8.81 4.05 -7.85
N LYS A 73 9.85 3.29 -7.50
CA LYS A 73 10.21 2.07 -8.23
C LYS A 73 9.06 1.06 -8.13
N ALA A 74 8.70 0.45 -9.26
CA ALA A 74 7.71 -0.63 -9.29
C ALA A 74 8.13 -1.78 -8.38
N LEU A 75 7.12 -2.42 -7.78
CA LEU A 75 7.25 -3.62 -6.97
C LEU A 75 7.57 -4.82 -7.88
N VAL A 76 8.26 -5.80 -7.30
CA VAL A 76 8.67 -7.02 -8.00
C VAL A 76 8.01 -8.20 -7.30
N ARG A 77 7.40 -9.07 -8.10
CA ARG A 77 6.79 -10.31 -7.60
C ARG A 77 7.88 -11.23 -7.09
N ILE A 78 7.67 -11.80 -5.91
CA ILE A 78 8.52 -12.83 -5.33
C ILE A 78 7.66 -14.00 -4.87
N THR A 79 8.29 -15.12 -4.53
CA THR A 79 7.58 -16.26 -3.94
C THR A 79 7.11 -15.93 -2.53
N ARG A 80 6.05 -16.61 -2.08
CA ARG A 80 5.52 -16.45 -0.73
C ARG A 80 6.58 -16.82 0.31
N GLU A 81 7.35 -17.87 0.04
CA GLU A 81 8.38 -18.42 0.91
C GLU A 81 9.51 -17.41 1.12
N GLU A 82 9.95 -16.74 0.06
CA GLU A 82 10.96 -15.69 0.15
C GLU A 82 10.40 -14.45 0.85
N CYS A 83 9.16 -14.08 0.54
CA CYS A 83 8.51 -12.94 1.19
C CYS A 83 8.40 -13.16 2.70
N LYS A 84 7.92 -14.33 3.16
CA LYS A 84 7.71 -14.61 4.58
C LYS A 84 8.96 -14.43 5.46
N LYS A 85 10.16 -14.61 4.91
CA LYS A 85 11.42 -14.34 5.60
C LYS A 85 11.59 -12.86 6.01
N ARG A 86 10.83 -11.96 5.37
CA ARG A 86 10.80 -10.52 5.60
C ARG A 86 9.51 -10.06 6.30
N CYS A 87 8.75 -10.95 6.92
CA CYS A 87 7.67 -10.52 7.82
C CYS A 87 8.26 -9.69 8.98
N VAL A 88 7.55 -8.64 9.38
CA VAL A 88 7.94 -7.89 10.57
C VAL A 88 7.90 -8.81 11.80
N GLN A 89 8.97 -8.80 12.58
CA GLN A 89 9.12 -9.69 13.74
C GLN A 89 8.74 -9.00 15.05
N ILE A 90 8.99 -7.70 15.15
CA ILE A 90 8.80 -6.92 16.37
C ILE A 90 7.88 -5.75 16.04
N CYS A 91 6.80 -5.63 16.80
CA CYS A 91 5.86 -4.52 16.71
C CYS A 91 5.71 -3.83 18.07
N PRO A 92 5.49 -2.51 18.10
CA PRO A 92 5.17 -1.82 19.34
C PRO A 92 3.84 -2.32 19.91
N LEU A 93 3.72 -2.30 21.23
CA LEU A 93 2.50 -2.75 21.94
C LEU A 93 1.40 -1.66 22.02
N GLY A 94 1.70 -0.42 21.64
CA GLY A 94 0.75 0.70 21.65
C GLY A 94 0.35 1.18 20.25
N GLY A 95 -0.73 1.94 20.16
CA GLY A 95 -1.20 2.59 18.94
C GLY A 95 -2.65 3.07 19.04
N SER A 96 -3.10 3.83 18.04
CA SER A 96 -4.47 4.36 17.93
C SER A 96 -5.50 3.33 17.47
N GLY A 97 -5.09 2.07 17.23
CA GLY A 97 -5.92 1.05 16.60
C GLY A 97 -6.02 1.23 15.08
N VAL A 98 -6.18 0.12 14.37
CA VAL A 98 -6.56 0.09 12.95
C VAL A 98 -7.62 -1.00 12.72
N CYS A 99 -8.59 -0.72 11.87
CA CYS A 99 -9.57 -1.69 11.41
C CYS A 99 -9.17 -2.19 10.02
N ALA A 100 -8.89 -3.48 9.91
CA ALA A 100 -8.57 -4.10 8.63
C ALA A 100 -9.76 -4.84 8.05
N THR A 101 -9.98 -4.68 6.75
CA THR A 101 -10.99 -5.41 5.98
C THR A 101 -10.32 -6.49 5.16
N PHE A 102 -10.84 -7.71 5.26
CA PHE A 102 -10.40 -8.88 4.50
C PHE A 102 -11.53 -9.35 3.59
N GLY A 103 -11.25 -9.47 2.28
CA GLY A 103 -12.20 -10.01 1.31
C GLY A 103 -12.09 -11.53 1.23
N ASP A 104 -13.22 -12.22 1.19
CA ASP A 104 -13.33 -13.67 0.99
C ASP A 104 -14.56 -14.00 0.16
N THR A 105 -14.72 -15.27 -0.19
CA THR A 105 -15.95 -15.81 -0.75
C THR A 105 -16.52 -16.88 0.19
N ASN A 106 -17.84 -16.88 0.38
CA ASN A 106 -18.50 -17.94 1.15
C ASN A 106 -18.54 -19.26 0.34
N ARG A 107 -19.17 -20.29 0.90
CA ARG A 107 -19.27 -21.61 0.25
C ARG A 107 -20.10 -21.60 -1.04
N GLU A 108 -21.02 -20.65 -1.19
CA GLU A 108 -21.80 -20.45 -2.41
C GLU A 108 -21.08 -19.56 -3.45
N GLY A 109 -19.87 -19.09 -3.15
CA GLY A 109 -19.12 -18.17 -4.01
C GLY A 109 -19.55 -16.71 -3.88
N ALA A 110 -20.43 -16.37 -2.93
CA ALA A 110 -20.83 -14.99 -2.69
C ALA A 110 -19.72 -14.21 -1.94
N PRO A 111 -19.49 -12.94 -2.30
CA PRO A 111 -18.47 -12.11 -1.66
C PRO A 111 -18.83 -11.83 -0.20
N ILE A 112 -17.86 -11.99 0.69
CA ILE A 112 -17.98 -11.64 2.10
C ILE A 112 -16.78 -10.80 2.54
N THR A 113 -17.04 -9.82 3.40
CA THR A 113 -16.00 -9.05 4.07
C THR A 113 -15.95 -9.43 5.54
N ARG A 114 -14.73 -9.58 6.06
CA ARG A 114 -14.51 -9.70 7.50
C ARG A 114 -13.65 -8.54 7.95
N THR A 115 -14.05 -7.89 9.03
CA THR A 115 -13.28 -6.81 9.64
C THR A 115 -12.60 -7.32 10.91
N ARG A 116 -11.43 -6.78 11.21
CA ARG A 116 -10.71 -7.09 12.45
C ARG A 116 -9.90 -5.90 12.92
N THR A 117 -10.03 -5.58 14.21
CA THR A 117 -9.23 -4.55 14.88
C THR A 117 -7.84 -5.08 15.23
N PHE A 118 -6.82 -4.24 15.02
CA PHE A 118 -5.45 -4.42 15.48
C PHE A 118 -5.02 -3.18 16.26
N LEU A 119 -4.16 -3.34 17.28
CA LEU A 119 -3.68 -2.21 18.10
C LEU A 119 -2.93 -1.14 17.29
N ASN A 120 -2.27 -1.55 16.20
CA ASN A 120 -1.59 -0.66 15.27
C ASN A 120 -1.37 -1.35 13.92
N ARG A 121 -0.89 -0.56 12.95
CA ARG A 121 -0.59 -1.01 11.59
C ARG A 121 0.50 -2.09 11.53
N CYS A 122 1.51 -2.03 12.41
CA CYS A 122 2.58 -3.04 12.42
C CYS A 122 2.01 -4.43 12.72
N LEU A 123 1.15 -4.55 13.74
CA LEU A 123 0.52 -5.81 14.11
C LEU A 123 -0.41 -6.35 13.02
N LEU A 124 -1.10 -5.47 12.30
CA LEU A 124 -1.85 -5.85 11.10
C LEU A 124 -0.93 -6.42 10.01
N ASP A 125 0.14 -5.70 9.66
CA ASP A 125 1.07 -6.12 8.62
C ASP A 125 1.79 -7.44 9.01
N GLN A 126 2.12 -7.61 10.30
CA GLN A 126 2.62 -8.87 10.86
C GLN A 126 1.62 -10.01 10.67
N HIS A 127 0.38 -9.81 11.10
CA HIS A 127 -0.68 -10.81 11.02
C HIS A 127 -0.92 -11.22 9.56
N SER A 128 -1.05 -10.25 8.66
CA SER A 128 -1.24 -10.47 7.22
C SER A 128 -0.10 -11.30 6.63
N CYS A 129 1.15 -10.94 6.96
CA CYS A 129 2.33 -11.61 6.44
C CYS A 129 2.48 -13.06 6.94
N VAL A 130 2.40 -13.26 8.26
CA VAL A 130 2.62 -14.57 8.88
C VAL A 130 1.55 -15.58 8.44
N ASN A 131 0.29 -15.17 8.51
CA ASN A 131 -0.83 -16.04 8.13
C ASN A 131 -0.98 -16.13 6.60
N GLY A 132 -0.40 -15.17 5.88
CA GLY A 132 -0.51 -15.05 4.44
C GLY A 132 -1.92 -14.72 3.98
N ILE A 133 -2.57 -13.78 4.68
CA ILE A 133 -3.93 -13.32 4.42
C ILE A 133 -3.87 -11.82 4.14
N PRO A 134 -3.76 -11.41 2.86
CA PRO A 134 -3.80 -10.00 2.50
C PRO A 134 -5.10 -9.33 2.93
N TYR A 135 -5.00 -8.15 3.53
CA TYR A 135 -6.16 -7.27 3.72
C TYR A 135 -6.39 -6.43 2.46
N ILE A 136 -7.64 -6.03 2.23
CA ILE A 136 -8.08 -5.23 1.08
C ILE A 136 -8.41 -3.79 1.45
N GLY A 137 -8.49 -3.47 2.75
CA GLY A 137 -8.74 -2.13 3.25
C GLY A 137 -8.23 -1.96 4.68
N VAL A 138 -7.90 -0.72 5.04
CA VAL A 138 -7.50 -0.34 6.41
C VAL A 138 -8.06 1.04 6.72
N GLU A 139 -8.67 1.15 7.88
CA GLU A 139 -9.15 2.41 8.45
C GLU A 139 -8.48 2.64 9.81
N GLU A 140 -8.32 3.91 10.20
CA GLU A 140 -7.80 4.26 11.53
C GLU A 140 -8.86 4.02 12.61
N GLY A 141 -8.42 3.57 13.79
CA GLY A 141 -9.29 3.25 14.90
C GLY A 141 -9.83 1.82 14.87
N GLU A 142 -10.75 1.52 15.79
CA GLU A 142 -11.35 0.18 15.90
C GLU A 142 -12.44 -0.06 14.85
N CYS A 143 -12.67 -1.32 14.51
CA CYS A 143 -13.77 -1.68 13.63
C CYS A 143 -15.12 -1.35 14.27
N ARG A 144 -15.98 -0.67 13.51
CA ARG A 144 -17.38 -0.46 13.89
C ARG A 144 -18.12 -1.81 13.84
N GLN A 145 -18.89 -2.10 14.89
CA GLN A 145 -19.77 -3.27 14.97
C GLN A 145 -21.14 -2.94 14.36
#